data_AF-A0A481BA38-F1
#
_entry.id   AF-A0A481BA38-F1
#
_cell.length_a   1.000
_cell.length_b   1.000
_cell.length_c   1.000
_cell.angle_alpha   90.00
_cell.angle_beta   90.00
_cell.angle_gamma   90.00
#
_symmetry.space_group_name_H-M   'P 1'
#
loop_
_entity.id
_entity.type
_entity.pdbx_description
1 polymer ?
#
loop_
_entity_poly.entity_id
_entity_poly.type
_entity_poly.pdbx_seq_one_letter_code
_entity_poly.pdbx_strand_id
1 'polypeptide(L)'
;MASAAEGDVGAVVELAGVLRWVLQELSLNKLATSLGASEQALRLILSIFLGYPLALFYRRYLFYKESYLIHLFHTFTGLSIAYYNFGTQLYHSVLCIVLQFLILRLMGRTITAVLTTFCFQMAYLLAGYYYTATGNYDIKWTMPHCVLTLKLIGLAMDYFDGGKDQKSLSSEQQKYAIRGVPSLLEVAGFSYFYGAFLVGPQFSMNHYMKLVQGQLTDIPGKIPNSTIPALKRLSLGLFYLVGYTLLSPHITEDYLLTDDYENLHFMFRCMYMLVWGKFVLYKYVTCWLVTEGVCILTGLGFNDFDEHGKAKWDACANMKVWLFETNPRFTGTIASFNINTNAWVARYFFKRLKFLGNKVLSQGLSLLFLALWHGLHSGYLVCFQMEFLIVIVERQAASLIQDSPTLSSLASITVLKPFYYLVQQTIHWLFMGYSMTAFCLFTWDKWFKVYKSIYFLGHVFFLSLLFTLPYVRKAMVPRKEKLKKME
;
A
#
# COMPACT_ATOMS: atom_id res chain seq x y z
N MET A 1 17.31 -24.50 -57.46
CA MET A 1 18.12 -24.30 -56.24
C MET A 1 17.77 -22.97 -55.54
N ALA A 2 16.49 -22.67 -55.31
CA ALA A 2 16.06 -21.38 -54.73
C ALA A 2 15.13 -21.55 -53.51
N SER A 3 15.12 -22.73 -52.87
CA SER A 3 14.23 -23.04 -51.74
C SER A 3 14.98 -23.31 -50.42
N ALA A 4 16.31 -23.27 -50.42
CA ALA A 4 17.13 -23.57 -49.22
C ALA A 4 17.70 -22.30 -48.53
N ALA A 5 17.57 -21.13 -49.14
CA ALA A 5 18.15 -19.88 -48.62
C ALA A 5 17.20 -19.08 -47.70
N GLU A 6 15.89 -19.33 -47.75
CA GLU A 6 14.90 -18.60 -46.92
C GLU A 6 14.80 -19.16 -45.48
N GLY A 7 15.13 -20.44 -45.26
CA GLY A 7 15.13 -21.04 -43.93
C GLY A 7 16.29 -20.61 -43.03
N ASP A 8 17.44 -20.25 -43.64
CA ASP A 8 18.67 -19.92 -42.92
C ASP A 8 18.67 -18.46 -42.40
N VAL A 9 18.03 -17.56 -43.14
CA VAL A 9 17.85 -16.15 -42.71
C VAL A 9 16.93 -16.04 -41.50
N GLY A 10 15.87 -16.87 -41.42
CA GLY A 10 14.97 -16.91 -40.27
C GLY A 10 15.67 -17.34 -38.98
N ALA A 11 16.49 -18.40 -39.05
CA ALA A 11 17.25 -18.91 -37.92
C ALA A 11 18.32 -17.92 -37.43
N VAL A 12 19.00 -17.21 -38.34
CA VAL A 12 20.00 -16.19 -38.00
C VAL A 12 19.36 -14.95 -37.36
N VAL A 13 18.19 -14.52 -37.84
CA VAL A 13 17.44 -13.40 -37.25
C VAL A 13 16.91 -13.77 -35.86
N GLU A 14 16.43 -14.99 -35.67
CA GLU A 14 15.98 -15.50 -34.38
C GLU A 14 17.15 -15.62 -33.39
N LEU A 15 18.29 -16.16 -33.83
CA LEU A 15 19.52 -16.25 -33.03
C LEU A 15 20.08 -14.86 -32.68
N ALA A 16 20.04 -13.89 -33.60
CA ALA A 16 20.45 -12.51 -33.35
C ALA A 16 19.50 -11.79 -32.37
N GLY A 17 18.19 -12.09 -32.43
CA GLY A 17 17.20 -11.65 -31.47
C GLY A 17 17.47 -12.20 -30.07
N VAL A 18 17.74 -13.50 -29.97
CA VAL A 18 18.11 -14.18 -28.72
C VAL A 18 19.42 -13.62 -28.16
N LEU A 19 20.45 -13.46 -28.99
CA LEU A 19 21.75 -12.90 -28.57
C LEU A 19 21.62 -11.46 -28.09
N ARG A 20 20.84 -10.62 -28.77
CA ARG A 20 20.57 -9.24 -28.33
C ARG A 20 19.83 -9.21 -27.00
N TRP A 21 18.83 -10.07 -26.84
CA TRP A 21 18.06 -10.18 -25.60
C TRP A 21 18.94 -10.67 -24.45
N VAL A 22 19.73 -11.72 -24.66
CA VAL A 22 20.71 -12.24 -23.69
C VAL A 22 21.74 -11.17 -23.32
N LEU A 23 22.29 -10.43 -24.28
CA LEU A 23 23.23 -9.34 -24.02
C LEU A 23 22.58 -8.22 -23.20
N GLN A 24 21.30 -7.90 -23.48
CA GLN A 24 20.56 -6.90 -22.75
C GLN A 24 20.24 -7.34 -21.31
N GLU A 25 19.86 -8.59 -21.10
CA GLU A 25 19.69 -9.16 -19.75
C GLU A 25 21.02 -9.17 -18.99
N LEU A 26 22.11 -9.61 -19.62
CA LEU A 26 23.45 -9.57 -19.04
C LEU A 26 23.86 -8.14 -18.66
N SER A 27 23.48 -7.16 -19.47
CA SER A 27 23.78 -5.75 -19.21
C SER A 27 22.97 -5.19 -18.04
N LEU A 28 21.69 -5.59 -17.90
CA LEU A 28 20.81 -5.12 -16.84
C LEU A 28 21.19 -5.74 -15.50
N ASN A 29 21.54 -7.02 -15.48
CA ASN A 29 22.02 -7.71 -14.29
C ASN A 29 23.32 -7.11 -13.76
N LYS A 30 24.27 -6.80 -14.68
CA LYS A 30 25.52 -6.10 -14.33
C LYS A 30 25.25 -4.71 -13.74
N LEU A 31 24.32 -3.95 -14.33
CA LEU A 31 23.93 -2.64 -13.81
C LEU A 31 23.25 -2.73 -12.44
N ALA A 32 22.37 -3.71 -12.24
CA ALA A 32 21.72 -3.92 -10.95
C ALA A 32 22.75 -4.26 -9.87
N THR A 33 23.68 -5.16 -10.19
CA THR A 33 24.77 -5.56 -9.29
C THR A 33 25.68 -4.39 -8.93
N SER A 34 26.04 -3.53 -9.90
CA SER A 34 26.88 -2.35 -9.62
C SER A 34 26.19 -1.29 -8.75
N LEU A 35 24.85 -1.27 -8.75
CA LEU A 35 24.03 -0.42 -7.90
C LEU A 35 23.66 -1.08 -6.55
N GLY A 36 24.14 -2.30 -6.29
CA GLY A 36 23.81 -3.04 -5.06
C GLY A 36 22.33 -3.44 -4.97
N ALA A 37 21.66 -3.60 -6.12
CA ALA A 37 20.24 -3.93 -6.21
C ALA A 37 20.01 -5.26 -6.93
N SER A 38 18.87 -5.91 -6.67
CA SER A 38 18.44 -7.04 -7.49
C SER A 38 17.96 -6.57 -8.86
N GLU A 39 18.11 -7.42 -9.87
CA GLU A 39 17.64 -7.13 -11.22
C GLU A 39 16.14 -6.84 -11.24
N GLN A 40 15.34 -7.57 -10.45
CA GLN A 40 13.91 -7.36 -10.34
C GLN A 40 13.57 -6.00 -9.72
N ALA A 41 14.35 -5.53 -8.74
CA ALA A 41 14.18 -4.20 -8.16
C ALA A 41 14.49 -3.10 -9.19
N LEU A 42 15.53 -3.29 -10.00
CA LEU A 42 15.85 -2.34 -11.07
C LEU A 42 14.76 -2.32 -12.15
N ARG A 43 14.26 -3.48 -12.60
CA ARG A 43 13.13 -3.58 -13.55
C ARG A 43 11.88 -2.87 -13.01
N LEU A 44 11.57 -3.06 -11.74
CA LEU A 44 10.44 -2.40 -11.06
C LEU A 44 10.58 -0.88 -11.08
N ILE A 45 11.75 -0.36 -10.66
CA ILE A 45 12.02 1.08 -10.66
C ILE A 45 11.90 1.66 -12.06
N LEU A 46 12.58 1.07 -13.05
CA LEU A 46 12.51 1.53 -14.45
C LEU A 46 11.06 1.58 -14.96
N SER A 47 10.25 0.57 -14.61
CA SER A 47 8.84 0.49 -15.02
C SER A 47 7.97 1.56 -14.38
N ILE A 48 8.20 1.89 -13.10
CA ILE A 48 7.49 2.98 -12.41
C ILE A 48 7.87 4.33 -13.04
N PHE A 49 9.16 4.55 -13.34
CA PHE A 49 9.63 5.77 -14.01
C PHE A 49 9.09 5.90 -15.45
N LEU A 50 8.95 4.78 -16.18
CA LEU A 50 8.31 4.75 -17.50
C LEU A 50 6.88 5.27 -17.48
N GLY A 51 6.22 5.29 -16.32
CA GLY A 51 4.91 5.91 -16.15
C GLY A 51 4.87 7.40 -16.54
N TYR A 52 5.95 8.16 -16.33
CA TYR A 52 5.99 9.59 -16.69
C TYR A 52 5.90 9.85 -18.20
N PRO A 53 6.77 9.27 -19.06
CA PRO A 53 6.63 9.45 -20.50
C PRO A 53 5.30 8.90 -21.04
N LEU A 54 4.77 7.80 -20.47
CA LEU A 54 3.44 7.29 -20.83
C LEU A 54 2.31 8.27 -20.45
N ALA A 55 2.40 8.92 -19.29
CA ALA A 55 1.46 9.97 -18.88
C ALA A 55 1.55 11.20 -19.79
N LEU A 56 2.74 11.62 -20.19
CA LEU A 56 2.93 12.70 -21.16
C LEU A 56 2.36 12.35 -22.55
N PHE A 57 2.56 11.11 -23.00
CA PHE A 57 1.97 10.60 -24.24
C PHE A 57 0.44 10.64 -24.18
N TYR A 58 -0.15 10.12 -23.10
CA TYR A 58 -1.60 10.17 -22.88
C TYR A 58 -2.11 11.63 -22.92
N ARG A 59 -1.48 12.54 -22.17
CA ARG A 59 -1.88 13.96 -22.12
C ARG A 59 -1.85 14.62 -23.50
N ARG A 60 -0.82 14.33 -24.30
CA ARG A 60 -0.61 14.99 -25.60
C ARG A 60 -1.50 14.43 -26.70
N TYR A 61 -1.73 13.12 -26.71
CA TYR A 61 -2.33 12.45 -27.87
C TYR A 61 -3.70 11.83 -27.62
N LEU A 62 -4.00 11.46 -26.37
CA LEU A 62 -5.17 10.65 -26.03
C LEU A 62 -6.21 11.36 -25.17
N PHE A 63 -5.86 12.46 -24.50
CA PHE A 63 -6.76 13.13 -23.56
C PHE A 63 -8.12 13.53 -24.17
N TYR A 64 -8.13 14.01 -25.41
CA TYR A 64 -9.34 14.40 -26.15
C TYR A 64 -9.87 13.30 -27.07
N LYS A 65 -9.42 12.05 -26.89
CA LYS A 65 -9.83 10.91 -27.72
C LYS A 65 -10.93 10.11 -27.04
N GLU A 66 -11.56 9.27 -27.83
CA GLU A 66 -12.61 8.36 -27.39
C GLU A 66 -12.15 7.46 -26.24
N SER A 67 -13.06 7.18 -25.30
CA SER A 67 -12.77 6.41 -24.09
C SER A 67 -12.18 5.01 -24.39
N TYR A 68 -12.63 4.36 -25.46
CA TYR A 68 -12.11 3.04 -25.84
C TYR A 68 -10.63 3.05 -26.20
N LEU A 69 -10.12 4.13 -26.83
CA LEU A 69 -8.70 4.27 -27.17
C LEU A 69 -7.84 4.41 -25.90
N ILE A 70 -8.36 5.13 -24.91
CA ILE A 70 -7.70 5.30 -23.62
C ILE A 70 -7.68 3.96 -22.86
N HIS A 71 -8.80 3.22 -22.83
CA HIS A 71 -8.82 1.88 -22.22
C HIS A 71 -7.85 0.91 -22.90
N LEU A 72 -7.77 0.93 -24.23
CA LEU A 72 -6.85 0.10 -24.99
C LEU A 72 -5.40 0.48 -24.70
N PHE A 73 -5.09 1.78 -24.66
CA PHE A 73 -3.77 2.28 -24.29
C PHE A 73 -3.37 1.83 -22.88
N HIS A 74 -4.25 2.01 -21.88
CA HIS A 74 -4.00 1.56 -20.51
C HIS A 74 -3.80 0.05 -20.45
N THR A 75 -4.64 -0.73 -21.13
CA THR A 75 -4.53 -2.19 -21.17
C THR A 75 -3.20 -2.63 -21.78
N PHE A 76 -2.87 -2.12 -22.97
CA PHE A 76 -1.66 -2.49 -23.70
C PHE A 76 -0.40 -2.11 -22.92
N THR A 77 -0.28 -0.86 -22.47
CA THR A 77 0.90 -0.39 -21.74
C THR A 77 1.10 -1.12 -20.41
N GLY A 78 0.02 -1.39 -19.66
CA GLY A 78 0.11 -2.17 -18.44
C GLY A 78 0.47 -3.63 -18.67
N LEU A 79 -0.05 -4.26 -19.73
CA LEU A 79 0.36 -5.62 -20.12
C LEU A 79 1.83 -5.67 -20.53
N SER A 80 2.33 -4.67 -21.28
CA SER A 80 3.75 -4.57 -21.63
C SER A 80 4.64 -4.43 -20.39
N ILE A 81 4.23 -3.59 -19.44
CA ILE A 81 4.93 -3.44 -18.15
C ILE A 81 4.89 -4.76 -17.35
N ALA A 82 3.75 -5.43 -17.31
CA ALA A 82 3.60 -6.72 -16.63
C ALA A 82 4.53 -7.78 -17.24
N TYR A 83 4.57 -7.88 -18.57
CA TYR A 83 5.43 -8.79 -19.29
C TYR A 83 6.92 -8.50 -19.06
N TYR A 84 7.32 -7.22 -19.08
CA TYR A 84 8.70 -6.83 -18.82
C TYR A 84 9.20 -7.25 -17.43
N ASN A 85 8.34 -7.15 -16.40
CA ASN A 85 8.71 -7.49 -15.03
C ASN A 85 8.58 -8.98 -14.72
N PHE A 86 7.58 -9.67 -15.28
CA PHE A 86 7.19 -11.02 -14.83
C PHE A 86 7.12 -12.07 -15.96
N GLY A 87 7.39 -11.67 -17.20
CA GLY A 87 7.37 -12.57 -18.36
C GLY A 87 6.02 -13.25 -18.53
N THR A 88 6.03 -14.56 -18.76
CA THR A 88 4.82 -15.36 -18.99
C THR A 88 3.87 -15.38 -17.79
N GLN A 89 4.37 -15.15 -16.57
CA GLN A 89 3.58 -15.19 -15.32
C GLN A 89 2.45 -14.13 -15.28
N LEU A 90 2.41 -13.18 -16.21
CA LEU A 90 1.28 -12.26 -16.36
C LEU A 90 -0.06 -12.97 -16.62
N TYR A 91 -0.04 -14.24 -17.07
CA TYR A 91 -1.27 -15.02 -17.25
C TYR A 91 -2.11 -15.06 -15.97
N HIS A 92 -1.49 -15.02 -14.78
CA HIS A 92 -2.18 -14.98 -13.49
C HIS A 92 -3.12 -13.78 -13.38
N SER A 93 -2.65 -12.57 -13.71
CA SER A 93 -3.49 -11.37 -13.67
C SER A 93 -4.53 -11.37 -14.79
N VAL A 94 -4.17 -11.83 -16.00
CA VAL A 94 -5.13 -11.93 -17.12
C VAL A 94 -6.29 -12.87 -16.77
N LEU A 95 -5.98 -14.06 -16.24
CA LEU A 95 -6.97 -15.04 -15.82
C LEU A 95 -7.94 -14.45 -14.79
N CYS A 96 -7.42 -13.83 -13.72
CA CYS A 96 -8.26 -13.24 -12.68
C CYS A 96 -9.15 -12.10 -13.19
N ILE A 97 -8.67 -11.30 -14.15
CA ILE A 97 -9.45 -10.22 -14.78
C ILE A 97 -10.57 -10.78 -15.65
N VAL A 98 -10.29 -11.78 -16.49
CA VAL A 98 -11.29 -12.43 -17.35
C VAL A 98 -12.35 -13.12 -16.49
N LEU A 99 -11.94 -13.88 -15.48
CA LEU A 99 -12.87 -14.53 -14.55
C LEU A 99 -13.70 -13.52 -13.79
N GLN A 100 -13.12 -12.39 -13.36
CA GLN A 100 -13.88 -11.33 -12.72
C GLN A 100 -14.95 -10.76 -13.65
N PHE A 101 -14.61 -10.48 -14.91
CA PHE A 101 -15.58 -10.02 -15.90
C PHE A 101 -16.73 -11.03 -16.09
N LEU A 102 -16.41 -12.32 -16.19
CA LEU A 102 -17.40 -13.39 -16.32
C LEU A 102 -18.30 -13.48 -15.08
N ILE A 103 -17.74 -13.39 -13.86
CA ILE A 103 -18.53 -13.35 -12.61
C ILE A 103 -19.54 -12.21 -12.65
N LEU A 104 -19.10 -10.99 -12.99
CA LEU A 104 -19.99 -9.81 -13.04
C LEU A 104 -21.11 -9.96 -14.09
N ARG A 105 -20.81 -10.60 -15.22
CA ARG A 105 -21.75 -10.81 -16.33
C ARG A 105 -22.74 -11.94 -16.08
N LEU A 106 -22.27 -13.07 -15.58
CA LEU A 106 -23.06 -14.30 -15.44
C LEU A 106 -23.84 -14.33 -14.12
N MET A 107 -23.24 -13.84 -13.03
CA MET A 107 -23.87 -13.86 -11.70
C MET A 107 -24.58 -12.54 -11.35
N GLY A 108 -24.36 -11.50 -12.15
CA GLY A 108 -25.02 -10.20 -12.01
C GLY A 108 -24.76 -9.52 -10.66
N ARG A 109 -25.75 -8.73 -10.21
CA ARG A 109 -25.66 -7.95 -8.95
C ARG A 109 -26.14 -8.75 -7.75
N THR A 110 -25.52 -9.89 -7.50
CA THR A 110 -25.91 -10.78 -6.40
C THR A 110 -24.87 -10.79 -5.29
N ILE A 111 -25.31 -11.11 -4.06
CA ILE A 111 -24.38 -11.36 -2.96
C ILE A 111 -23.48 -12.56 -3.27
N THR A 112 -23.99 -13.55 -4.02
CA THR A 112 -23.22 -14.70 -4.51
C THR A 112 -22.05 -14.23 -5.37
N ALA A 113 -22.24 -13.29 -6.30
CA ALA A 113 -21.14 -12.74 -7.09
C ALA A 113 -20.06 -12.10 -6.21
N VAL A 114 -20.46 -11.33 -5.19
CA VAL A 114 -19.52 -10.71 -4.23
C VAL A 114 -18.74 -11.76 -3.45
N LEU A 115 -19.41 -12.77 -2.91
CA LEU A 115 -18.77 -13.84 -2.15
C LEU A 115 -17.85 -14.69 -3.03
N THR A 116 -18.29 -15.06 -4.22
CA THR A 116 -17.48 -15.80 -5.19
C THR A 116 -16.25 -15.01 -5.59
N THR A 117 -16.37 -13.72 -5.91
CA THR A 117 -15.21 -12.85 -6.16
C THR A 117 -14.29 -12.79 -4.94
N PHE A 118 -14.81 -12.54 -3.75
CA PHE A 118 -13.99 -12.44 -2.54
C PHE A 118 -13.19 -13.72 -2.29
N CYS A 119 -13.87 -14.87 -2.26
CA CYS A 119 -13.26 -16.16 -2.01
C CYS A 119 -12.27 -16.53 -3.11
N PHE A 120 -12.63 -16.37 -4.39
CA PHE A 120 -11.75 -16.72 -5.50
C PHE A 120 -10.49 -15.86 -5.54
N GLN A 121 -10.63 -14.52 -5.49
CA GLN A 121 -9.49 -13.62 -5.63
C GLN A 121 -8.53 -13.74 -4.43
N MET A 122 -9.06 -13.93 -3.21
CA MET A 122 -8.23 -14.17 -2.03
C MET A 122 -7.57 -15.56 -2.09
N ALA A 123 -8.31 -16.62 -2.41
CA ALA A 123 -7.74 -17.96 -2.50
C ALA A 123 -6.64 -18.06 -3.57
N TYR A 124 -6.85 -17.41 -4.73
CA TYR A 124 -5.85 -17.38 -5.81
C TYR A 124 -4.59 -16.63 -5.38
N LEU A 125 -4.73 -15.48 -4.71
CA LEU A 125 -3.59 -14.74 -4.16
C LEU A 125 -2.82 -15.55 -3.11
N LEU A 126 -3.54 -16.17 -2.17
CA LEU A 126 -2.93 -17.00 -1.12
C LEU A 126 -2.24 -18.24 -1.69
N ALA A 127 -2.82 -18.89 -2.70
CA ALA A 127 -2.17 -19.97 -3.43
C ALA A 127 -0.91 -19.47 -4.13
N GLY A 128 -0.97 -18.30 -4.77
CA GLY A 128 0.20 -17.64 -5.36
C GLY A 128 1.31 -17.44 -4.33
N TYR A 129 0.99 -16.93 -3.14
CA TYR A 129 1.97 -16.83 -2.06
C TYR A 129 2.49 -18.20 -1.63
N TYR A 130 1.65 -19.20 -1.47
CA TYR A 130 2.09 -20.54 -1.06
C TYR A 130 3.11 -21.14 -2.05
N TYR A 131 2.83 -21.07 -3.35
CA TYR A 131 3.71 -21.64 -4.38
C TYR A 131 4.94 -20.79 -4.68
N THR A 132 4.93 -19.50 -4.31
CA THR A 132 6.03 -18.57 -4.61
C THR A 132 6.74 -18.03 -3.38
N ALA A 133 6.35 -18.43 -2.17
CA ALA A 133 6.98 -17.95 -0.94
C ALA A 133 8.44 -18.41 -0.85
N THR A 134 9.30 -17.51 -0.40
CA THR A 134 10.69 -17.78 -0.05
C THR A 134 10.97 -17.17 1.32
N GLY A 135 12.13 -17.46 1.90
CA GLY A 135 12.54 -16.85 3.17
C GLY A 135 12.97 -15.38 3.08
N ASN A 136 12.97 -14.78 1.88
CA ASN A 136 13.52 -13.45 1.60
C ASN A 136 12.51 -12.59 0.83
N TYR A 137 12.75 -11.27 0.78
CA TYR A 137 11.89 -10.37 0.03
C TYR A 137 12.14 -10.49 -1.47
N ASP A 138 11.20 -11.11 -2.19
CA ASP A 138 11.26 -11.25 -3.64
C ASP A 138 10.19 -10.42 -4.35
N ILE A 139 10.58 -9.80 -5.46
CA ILE A 139 9.64 -9.11 -6.36
C ILE A 139 9.13 -10.13 -7.37
N LYS A 140 7.91 -10.61 -7.14
CA LYS A 140 7.22 -11.64 -7.96
C LYS A 140 5.90 -11.12 -8.51
N TRP A 141 5.28 -11.89 -9.40
CA TRP A 141 3.98 -11.54 -9.98
C TRP A 141 2.89 -11.32 -8.93
N THR A 142 3.03 -11.92 -7.74
CA THR A 142 2.11 -11.75 -6.61
C THR A 142 2.11 -10.31 -6.04
N MET A 143 3.20 -9.55 -6.24
CA MET A 143 3.35 -8.17 -5.75
C MET A 143 2.34 -7.20 -6.38
N PRO A 144 2.21 -7.06 -7.72
CA PRO A 144 1.11 -6.31 -8.32
C PRO A 144 -0.24 -7.02 -8.15
N HIS A 145 -0.24 -8.35 -8.05
CA HIS A 145 -1.47 -9.13 -7.96
C HIS A 145 -2.23 -8.86 -6.66
N CYS A 146 -1.54 -8.58 -5.54
CA CYS A 146 -2.23 -8.26 -4.29
C CYS A 146 -3.05 -6.97 -4.42
N VAL A 147 -2.56 -5.95 -5.14
CA VAL A 147 -3.31 -4.73 -5.44
C VAL A 147 -4.48 -5.03 -6.40
N LEU A 148 -4.25 -5.88 -7.40
CA LEU A 148 -5.30 -6.33 -8.33
C LEU A 148 -6.44 -7.05 -7.59
N THR A 149 -6.13 -7.94 -6.64
CA THR A 149 -7.13 -8.62 -5.79
C THR A 149 -8.06 -7.61 -5.12
N LEU A 150 -7.52 -6.54 -4.52
CA LEU A 150 -8.35 -5.49 -3.89
C LEU A 150 -9.19 -4.73 -4.93
N LYS A 151 -8.62 -4.41 -6.10
CA LYS A 151 -9.35 -3.76 -7.19
C LYS A 151 -10.56 -4.59 -7.66
N LEU A 152 -10.37 -5.90 -7.87
CA LEU A 152 -11.42 -6.79 -8.38
C LEU A 152 -12.50 -7.07 -7.32
N ILE A 153 -12.12 -7.23 -6.04
CA ILE A 153 -13.09 -7.34 -4.94
C ILE A 153 -13.90 -6.05 -4.79
N GLY A 154 -13.23 -4.89 -4.80
CA GLY A 154 -13.89 -3.58 -4.72
C GLY A 154 -14.86 -3.37 -5.88
N LEU A 155 -14.46 -3.74 -7.11
CA LEU A 155 -15.32 -3.69 -8.30
C LEU A 155 -16.61 -4.50 -8.14
N ALA A 156 -16.52 -5.74 -7.64
CA ALA A 156 -17.71 -6.57 -7.41
C ALA A 156 -18.66 -5.96 -6.37
N MET A 157 -18.11 -5.42 -5.28
CA MET A 157 -18.91 -4.76 -4.24
C MET A 157 -19.56 -3.46 -4.74
N ASP A 158 -18.84 -2.65 -5.51
CA ASP A 158 -19.36 -1.41 -6.09
C ASP A 158 -20.46 -1.70 -7.13
N TYR A 159 -20.30 -2.76 -7.93
CA TYR A 159 -21.32 -3.20 -8.89
C TYR A 159 -22.57 -3.76 -8.19
N PHE A 160 -22.39 -4.51 -7.10
CA PHE A 160 -23.49 -4.99 -6.26
C PHE A 160 -24.29 -3.83 -5.65
N ASP A 161 -23.60 -2.85 -5.06
CA ASP A 161 -24.25 -1.68 -4.48
C ASP A 161 -24.95 -0.81 -5.54
N GLY A 162 -24.44 -0.77 -6.78
CA GLY A 162 -25.09 -0.10 -7.91
C GLY A 162 -26.44 -0.67 -8.34
N GLY A 163 -26.85 -1.83 -7.82
CA GLY A 163 -28.17 -2.41 -8.01
C GLY A 163 -29.21 -2.03 -6.96
N LYS A 164 -28.80 -1.37 -5.88
CA LYS A 164 -29.69 -0.98 -4.78
C LYS A 164 -30.29 0.40 -5.01
N ASP A 165 -31.39 0.69 -4.32
CA ASP A 165 -31.95 2.03 -4.30
C ASP A 165 -30.96 3.03 -3.68
N GLN A 166 -30.86 4.22 -4.28
CA GLN A 166 -29.87 5.22 -3.86
C GLN A 166 -30.09 5.68 -2.42
N LYS A 167 -31.33 5.77 -1.95
CA LYS A 167 -31.64 6.23 -0.59
C LYS A 167 -31.27 5.19 0.47
N SER A 168 -31.17 3.92 0.07
CA SER A 168 -30.73 2.83 0.96
C SER A 168 -29.21 2.76 1.17
N LEU A 169 -28.45 3.41 0.29
CA LEU A 169 -26.99 3.41 0.31
C LEU A 169 -26.46 4.53 1.21
N SER A 170 -25.40 4.23 1.97
CA SER A 170 -24.61 5.28 2.63
C SER A 170 -24.01 6.24 1.59
N SER A 171 -23.73 7.49 2.00
CA SER A 171 -23.07 8.49 1.12
C SER A 171 -21.80 7.96 0.48
N GLU A 172 -21.05 7.16 1.23
CA GLU A 172 -19.84 6.51 0.74
C GLU A 172 -20.13 5.45 -0.32
N GLN A 173 -21.17 4.62 -0.16
CA GLN A 173 -21.53 3.64 -1.20
C GLN A 173 -22.06 4.31 -2.45
N GLN A 174 -22.85 5.38 -2.31
CA GLN A 174 -23.36 6.14 -3.45
C GLN A 174 -22.24 6.70 -4.32
N LYS A 175 -21.14 7.18 -3.72
CA LYS A 175 -19.99 7.74 -4.44
C LYS A 175 -19.29 6.73 -5.34
N TYR A 176 -19.30 5.44 -5.00
CA TYR A 176 -18.52 4.40 -5.67
C TYR A 176 -19.35 3.41 -6.47
N ALA A 177 -20.66 3.36 -6.22
CA ALA A 177 -21.59 2.45 -6.87
C ALA A 177 -21.50 2.49 -8.41
N ILE A 178 -21.49 1.31 -9.03
CA ILE A 178 -21.36 1.15 -10.49
C ILE A 178 -22.71 0.68 -11.05
N ARG A 179 -23.38 1.59 -11.77
CA ARG A 179 -24.73 1.36 -12.31
C ARG A 179 -24.76 0.76 -13.72
N GLY A 180 -23.67 0.81 -14.47
CA GLY A 180 -23.53 0.08 -15.74
C GLY A 180 -22.88 -1.29 -15.51
N VAL A 181 -23.04 -2.22 -16.45
CA VAL A 181 -22.24 -3.46 -16.43
C VAL A 181 -20.92 -3.18 -17.17
N PRO A 182 -19.75 -3.23 -16.50
CA PRO A 182 -18.48 -2.97 -17.16
C PRO A 182 -18.23 -3.95 -18.31
N SER A 183 -17.70 -3.45 -19.41
CA SER A 183 -17.12 -4.22 -20.51
C SER A 183 -15.76 -4.81 -20.10
N LEU A 184 -15.32 -5.85 -20.80
CA LEU A 184 -14.00 -6.44 -20.54
C LEU A 184 -12.88 -5.41 -20.74
N LEU A 185 -13.00 -4.53 -21.74
CA LEU A 185 -12.02 -3.49 -22.04
C LEU A 185 -11.93 -2.45 -20.91
N GLU A 186 -13.05 -2.03 -20.33
CA GLU A 186 -13.06 -1.14 -19.17
C GLU A 186 -12.39 -1.80 -17.95
N VAL A 187 -12.72 -3.07 -17.65
CA VAL A 187 -12.11 -3.80 -16.53
C VAL A 187 -10.61 -4.01 -16.75
N ALA A 188 -10.21 -4.34 -17.98
CA ALA A 188 -8.81 -4.52 -18.35
C ALA A 188 -8.03 -3.20 -18.22
N GLY A 189 -8.56 -2.10 -18.75
CA GLY A 189 -7.92 -0.79 -18.68
C GLY A 189 -7.81 -0.28 -17.24
N PHE A 190 -8.79 -0.55 -16.38
CA PHE A 190 -8.75 -0.24 -14.95
C PHE A 190 -7.67 -1.03 -14.20
N SER A 191 -7.61 -2.32 -14.49
CA SER A 191 -6.69 -3.26 -13.85
C SER A 191 -5.25 -2.95 -14.25
N TYR A 192 -5.01 -2.75 -15.55
CA TYR A 192 -3.70 -2.53 -16.16
C TYR A 192 -3.32 -1.06 -16.32
N PHE A 193 -3.99 -0.12 -15.65
CA PHE A 193 -3.55 1.28 -15.69
C PHE A 193 -2.07 1.39 -15.27
N TYR A 194 -1.20 1.76 -16.24
CA TYR A 194 0.26 1.73 -16.11
C TYR A 194 0.79 2.47 -14.89
N GLY A 195 0.13 3.58 -14.51
CA GLY A 195 0.53 4.42 -13.40
C GLY A 195 0.28 3.82 -12.03
N ALA A 196 -0.48 2.71 -11.94
CA ALA A 196 -0.82 2.11 -10.65
C ALA A 196 -1.03 0.58 -10.68
N PHE A 197 -0.50 -0.10 -11.71
CA PHE A 197 -0.55 -1.56 -11.82
C PHE A 197 0.46 -2.23 -10.88
N LEU A 198 1.70 -1.74 -10.84
CA LEU A 198 2.80 -2.42 -10.14
C LEU A 198 2.68 -2.35 -8.62
N VAL A 199 2.61 -1.14 -8.05
CA VAL A 199 2.74 -0.92 -6.60
C VAL A 199 1.53 -0.22 -5.98
N GLY A 200 0.40 -0.16 -6.70
CA GLY A 200 -0.70 0.75 -6.41
C GLY A 200 -0.40 2.16 -6.93
N PRO A 201 -1.09 3.22 -6.47
CA PRO A 201 -2.08 3.22 -5.41
C PRO A 201 -3.36 2.46 -5.74
N GLN A 202 -4.12 2.10 -4.71
CA GLN A 202 -5.46 1.54 -4.84
C GLN A 202 -6.42 2.69 -5.24
N PHE A 203 -7.30 2.44 -6.22
CA PHE A 203 -8.38 3.37 -6.59
C PHE A 203 -9.58 2.56 -7.10
N SER A 204 -10.76 3.17 -7.14
CA SER A 204 -11.97 2.51 -7.60
C SER A 204 -12.16 2.59 -9.11
N MET A 205 -12.94 1.65 -9.64
CA MET A 205 -13.37 1.66 -11.03
C MET A 205 -14.14 2.94 -11.37
N ASN A 206 -14.97 3.45 -10.47
CA ASN A 206 -15.68 4.72 -10.69
C ASN A 206 -14.70 5.88 -10.94
N HIS A 207 -13.65 5.98 -10.13
CA HIS A 207 -12.61 7.01 -10.28
C HIS A 207 -11.82 6.84 -11.58
N TYR A 208 -11.54 5.59 -11.96
CA TYR A 208 -10.96 5.29 -13.27
C TYR A 208 -11.84 5.74 -14.45
N MET A 209 -13.14 5.46 -14.39
CA MET A 209 -14.06 5.89 -15.46
C MET A 209 -14.09 7.40 -15.59
N LYS A 210 -14.06 8.15 -14.48
CA LYS A 210 -13.95 9.61 -14.48
C LYS A 210 -12.67 10.11 -15.15
N LEU A 211 -11.54 9.42 -14.96
CA LEU A 211 -10.29 9.73 -15.66
C LEU A 211 -10.49 9.61 -17.17
N VAL A 212 -10.98 8.45 -17.61
CA VAL A 212 -11.13 8.13 -19.04
C VAL A 212 -12.14 9.06 -19.72
N GLN A 213 -13.16 9.51 -18.98
CA GLN A 213 -14.16 10.48 -19.43
C GLN A 213 -13.69 11.94 -19.35
N GLY A 214 -12.44 12.22 -18.95
CA GLY A 214 -11.89 13.57 -18.87
C GLY A 214 -12.51 14.45 -17.77
N GLN A 215 -13.12 13.84 -16.75
CA GLN A 215 -13.80 14.54 -15.65
C GLN A 215 -12.87 14.90 -14.49
N LEU A 216 -11.68 14.29 -14.42
CA LEU A 216 -10.69 14.54 -13.37
C LEU A 216 -9.74 15.68 -13.75
N THR A 217 -10.29 16.89 -13.82
CA THR A 217 -9.57 18.10 -14.21
C THR A 217 -9.98 19.30 -13.38
N ASP A 218 -9.03 20.20 -13.13
CA ASP A 218 -9.26 21.49 -12.47
C ASP A 218 -10.04 22.47 -13.35
N ILE A 219 -10.06 22.28 -14.67
CA ILE A 219 -10.88 23.06 -15.57
C ILE A 219 -11.65 22.10 -16.48
N PRO A 220 -12.99 22.02 -16.37
CA PRO A 220 -13.80 21.08 -17.14
C PRO A 220 -13.45 21.09 -18.64
N GLY A 221 -13.20 19.91 -19.20
CA GLY A 221 -12.88 19.74 -20.62
C GLY A 221 -11.48 20.21 -21.03
N LYS A 222 -10.59 20.57 -20.09
CA LYS A 222 -9.18 20.86 -20.38
C LYS A 222 -8.25 19.85 -19.73
N ILE A 223 -7.07 19.69 -20.31
CA ILE A 223 -5.99 18.89 -19.72
C ILE A 223 -5.67 19.44 -18.31
N PRO A 224 -5.58 18.58 -17.28
CA PRO A 224 -5.36 19.01 -15.91
C PRO A 224 -4.02 19.72 -15.72
N ASN A 225 -4.02 20.81 -14.94
CA ASN A 225 -2.82 21.57 -14.55
C ASN A 225 -2.02 20.86 -13.44
N SER A 226 -1.62 19.63 -13.71
CA SER A 226 -1.04 18.70 -12.74
C SER A 226 0.48 18.50 -12.87
N THR A 227 1.14 19.15 -13.83
CA THR A 227 2.58 19.00 -14.07
C THR A 227 3.43 19.39 -12.85
N ILE A 228 3.20 20.57 -12.26
CA ILE A 228 3.96 21.03 -11.10
C ILE A 228 3.70 20.14 -9.87
N PRO A 229 2.43 19.81 -9.51
CA PRO A 229 2.14 18.83 -8.47
C PRO A 229 2.82 17.46 -8.68
N ALA A 230 2.82 16.95 -9.92
CA ALA A 230 3.48 15.70 -10.27
C ALA A 230 5.00 15.77 -10.07
N LEU A 231 5.64 16.85 -10.55
CA LEU A 231 7.09 17.07 -10.37
C LEU A 231 7.47 17.18 -8.89
N LYS A 232 6.66 17.83 -8.05
CA LYS A 232 6.90 17.87 -6.60
C LYS A 232 6.91 16.47 -5.97
N ARG A 233 5.98 15.60 -6.39
CA ARG A 233 5.95 14.20 -5.92
C ARG A 233 7.13 13.39 -6.45
N LEU A 234 7.51 13.57 -7.72
CA LEU A 234 8.70 12.98 -8.31
C LEU A 234 9.97 13.37 -7.54
N SER A 235 10.19 14.66 -7.32
CA SER A 235 11.36 15.18 -6.59
C SER A 235 11.44 14.63 -5.17
N LEU A 236 10.30 14.53 -4.48
CA LEU A 236 10.26 13.93 -3.14
C LEU A 236 10.58 12.43 -3.20
N GLY A 237 10.04 11.70 -4.18
CA GLY A 237 10.38 10.29 -4.39
C GLY A 237 11.87 10.08 -4.68
N LEU A 238 12.48 10.93 -5.50
CA LEU A 238 13.92 10.91 -5.78
C LEU A 238 14.77 11.19 -4.54
N PHE A 239 14.34 12.11 -3.67
CA PHE A 239 15.01 12.38 -2.40
C PHE A 239 15.06 11.13 -1.51
N TYR A 240 13.93 10.43 -1.37
CA TYR A 240 13.87 9.17 -0.61
C TYR A 240 14.64 8.03 -1.30
N LEU A 241 14.64 7.99 -2.64
CA LEU A 241 15.42 7.01 -3.40
C LEU A 241 16.92 7.16 -3.10
N VAL A 242 17.45 8.39 -3.22
CA VAL A 242 18.86 8.67 -2.95
C VAL A 242 19.19 8.35 -1.50
N GLY A 243 18.36 8.78 -0.55
CA GLY A 243 18.54 8.45 0.87
C GLY A 243 18.57 6.94 1.13
N TYR A 244 17.66 6.18 0.52
CA TYR A 244 17.63 4.72 0.65
C TYR A 244 18.87 4.08 0.04
N THR A 245 19.25 4.44 -1.18
CA THR A 245 20.45 3.89 -1.87
C THR A 245 21.74 4.14 -1.09
N LEU A 246 21.88 5.30 -0.44
CA LEU A 246 23.06 5.62 0.36
C LEU A 246 23.09 4.89 1.71
N LEU A 247 21.92 4.61 2.31
CA LEU A 247 21.84 4.07 3.67
C LEU A 247 21.61 2.56 3.73
N SER A 248 20.97 1.97 2.71
CA SER A 248 20.64 0.54 2.69
C SER A 248 21.85 -0.40 2.78
N PRO A 249 23.06 -0.06 2.28
CA PRO A 249 24.24 -0.91 2.51
C PRO A 249 24.74 -0.92 3.95
N HIS A 250 24.39 0.09 4.75
CA HIS A 250 24.89 0.28 6.11
C HIS A 250 23.88 -0.13 7.19
N ILE A 251 22.59 -0.08 6.88
CA ILE A 251 21.50 -0.33 7.83
C ILE A 251 20.63 -1.45 7.25
N THR A 252 21.05 -2.69 7.48
CA THR A 252 20.46 -3.89 6.88
C THR A 252 19.60 -4.66 7.88
N GLU A 253 18.57 -5.35 7.37
CA GLU A 253 17.84 -6.37 8.14
C GLU A 253 18.71 -7.58 8.48
N ASP A 254 19.68 -7.95 7.63
CA ASP A 254 20.56 -9.08 7.87
C ASP A 254 21.43 -8.90 9.11
N TYR A 255 21.85 -7.66 9.41
CA TYR A 255 22.61 -7.38 10.62
C TYR A 255 21.85 -7.76 11.90
N LEU A 256 20.52 -7.62 11.93
CA LEU A 256 19.68 -8.02 13.07
C LEU A 256 19.80 -9.53 13.39
N LEU A 257 20.17 -10.34 12.41
CA LEU A 257 20.30 -11.79 12.53
C LEU A 257 21.71 -12.26 12.96
N THR A 258 22.68 -11.35 12.96
CA THR A 258 24.09 -11.67 13.27
C THR A 258 24.32 -11.85 14.77
N ASP A 259 25.32 -12.66 15.11
CA ASP A 259 25.72 -12.85 16.50
C ASP A 259 26.41 -11.58 17.04
N ASP A 260 27.05 -10.78 16.17
CA ASP A 260 27.57 -9.46 16.51
C ASP A 260 26.48 -8.55 17.07
N TYR A 261 25.34 -8.46 16.37
CA TYR A 261 24.18 -7.70 16.87
C TYR A 261 23.69 -8.26 18.20
N GLU A 262 23.60 -9.58 18.35
CA GLU A 262 23.13 -10.22 19.58
C GLU A 262 24.04 -9.94 20.78
N ASN A 263 25.36 -9.87 20.57
CA ASN A 263 26.38 -9.61 21.58
C ASN A 263 26.49 -8.14 22.02
N LEU A 264 25.85 -7.21 21.30
CA LEU A 264 25.81 -5.80 21.68
C LEU A 264 24.88 -5.55 22.87
N HIS A 265 25.16 -4.48 23.61
CA HIS A 265 24.35 -4.12 24.77
C HIS A 265 22.91 -3.79 24.36
N PHE A 266 21.97 -4.07 25.27
CA PHE A 266 20.53 -3.95 25.02
C PHE A 266 20.10 -2.62 24.39
N MET A 267 20.62 -1.49 24.90
CA MET A 267 20.26 -0.17 24.37
C MET A 267 20.69 0.02 22.91
N PHE A 268 21.85 -0.49 22.51
CA PHE A 268 22.27 -0.40 21.11
C PHE A 268 21.33 -1.20 20.21
N ARG A 269 20.98 -2.42 20.62
CA ARG A 269 20.06 -3.28 19.86
C ARG A 269 18.70 -2.58 19.63
N CYS A 270 18.15 -1.96 20.68
CA CYS A 270 16.92 -1.17 20.55
C CYS A 270 17.08 0.06 19.63
N MET A 271 18.19 0.81 19.75
CA MET A 271 18.43 1.98 18.92
C MET A 271 18.66 1.62 17.45
N TYR A 272 19.38 0.54 17.18
CA TYR A 272 19.55 0.04 15.81
C TYR A 272 18.20 -0.36 15.21
N MET A 273 17.36 -1.09 15.96
CA MET A 273 16.01 -1.46 15.52
C MET A 273 15.11 -0.26 15.23
N LEU A 274 15.17 0.78 16.06
CA LEU A 274 14.46 2.05 15.84
C LEU A 274 14.88 2.68 14.50
N VAL A 275 16.18 2.82 14.30
CA VAL A 275 16.77 3.46 13.13
C VAL A 275 16.49 2.64 11.87
N TRP A 276 16.75 1.33 11.91
CA TRP A 276 16.45 0.40 10.82
C TRP A 276 14.96 0.40 10.45
N GLY A 277 14.07 0.35 11.45
CA GLY A 277 12.63 0.33 11.25
C GLY A 277 12.09 1.53 10.47
N LYS A 278 12.72 2.70 10.66
CA LYS A 278 12.42 3.89 9.88
C LYS A 278 12.92 3.76 8.44
N PHE A 279 14.19 3.39 8.27
CA PHE A 279 14.83 3.37 6.95
C PHE A 279 14.33 2.25 6.04
N VAL A 280 13.98 1.07 6.58
CA VAL A 280 13.45 -0.04 5.78
C VAL A 280 12.17 0.33 5.04
N LEU A 281 11.40 1.30 5.55
CA LEU A 281 10.17 1.77 4.93
C LEU A 281 10.41 2.72 3.74
N TYR A 282 11.60 3.33 3.62
CA TYR A 282 11.89 4.33 2.59
C TYR A 282 11.85 3.77 1.17
N LYS A 283 12.11 2.46 0.98
CA LYS A 283 11.92 1.78 -0.31
C LYS A 283 10.47 1.83 -0.79
N TYR A 284 9.50 1.65 0.11
CA TYR A 284 8.07 1.75 -0.21
C TYR A 284 7.65 3.20 -0.42
N VAL A 285 8.12 4.12 0.44
CA VAL A 285 7.89 5.57 0.31
C VAL A 285 8.32 6.06 -1.07
N THR A 286 9.51 5.66 -1.52
CA THR A 286 10.06 5.98 -2.85
C THR A 286 9.12 5.53 -3.96
N CYS A 287 8.79 4.24 -3.99
CA CYS A 287 7.93 3.67 -5.03
C CYS A 287 6.56 4.36 -5.09
N TRP A 288 5.95 4.62 -3.94
CA TRP A 288 4.65 5.29 -3.89
C TRP A 288 4.71 6.74 -4.33
N LEU A 289 5.71 7.53 -3.90
CA LEU A 289 5.81 8.94 -4.28
C LEU A 289 6.03 9.12 -5.79
N VAL A 290 6.90 8.29 -6.39
CA VAL A 290 7.15 8.35 -7.84
C VAL A 290 5.88 7.99 -8.61
N THR A 291 5.20 6.93 -8.20
CA THR A 291 3.94 6.45 -8.78
C THR A 291 2.78 7.44 -8.60
N GLU A 292 2.69 8.08 -7.44
CA GLU A 292 1.73 9.16 -7.16
C GLU A 292 1.91 10.30 -8.16
N GLY A 293 3.15 10.71 -8.44
CA GLY A 293 3.43 11.73 -9.44
C GLY A 293 2.97 11.33 -10.85
N VAL A 294 3.09 10.05 -11.24
CA VAL A 294 2.51 9.54 -12.50
C VAL A 294 0.99 9.68 -12.50
N CYS A 295 0.32 9.21 -11.44
CA CYS A 295 -1.13 9.30 -11.31
C CYS A 295 -1.64 10.76 -11.36
N ILE A 296 -0.93 11.67 -10.70
CA ILE A 296 -1.22 13.11 -10.73
C ILE A 296 -1.03 13.66 -12.15
N LEU A 297 0.06 13.31 -12.82
CA LEU A 297 0.35 13.78 -14.17
C LEU A 297 -0.73 13.33 -15.16
N THR A 298 -1.22 12.10 -15.05
CA THR A 298 -2.33 11.59 -15.88
C THR A 298 -3.67 12.26 -15.55
N GLY A 299 -3.85 12.80 -14.35
CA GLY A 299 -5.09 13.42 -13.87
C GLY A 299 -5.83 12.59 -12.81
N LEU A 300 -5.49 11.31 -12.66
CA LEU A 300 -6.10 10.40 -11.68
C LEU A 300 -5.96 10.90 -10.24
N GLY A 301 -4.94 11.70 -9.95
CA GLY A 301 -4.71 12.29 -8.63
C GLY A 301 -5.71 13.39 -8.21
N PHE A 302 -6.55 13.91 -9.11
CA PHE A 302 -7.48 15.01 -8.82
C PHE A 302 -8.55 14.61 -7.78
N ASN A 303 -8.79 15.48 -6.79
CA ASN A 303 -9.72 15.25 -5.68
C ASN A 303 -10.47 16.52 -5.25
N ASP A 304 -11.18 17.14 -6.19
CA ASP A 304 -11.91 18.40 -5.99
C ASP A 304 -11.00 19.58 -5.56
N PHE A 305 -11.61 20.67 -5.12
CA PHE A 305 -10.91 21.88 -4.67
C PHE A 305 -10.85 21.96 -3.14
N ASP A 306 -9.86 22.70 -2.63
CA ASP A 306 -9.83 23.11 -1.22
C ASP A 306 -10.71 24.33 -0.96
N GLU A 307 -10.77 24.73 0.30
CA GLU A 307 -11.52 25.90 0.78
C GLU A 307 -11.05 27.23 0.15
N HIS A 308 -9.85 27.25 -0.43
CA HIS A 308 -9.27 28.40 -1.14
C HIS A 308 -9.42 28.30 -2.67
N GLY A 309 -10.18 27.31 -3.17
CA GLY A 309 -10.40 27.12 -4.60
C GLY A 309 -9.21 26.53 -5.35
N LYS A 310 -8.24 25.92 -4.67
CA LYS A 310 -7.08 25.28 -5.30
C LYS A 310 -7.33 23.78 -5.48
N ALA A 311 -6.99 23.26 -6.66
CA ALA A 311 -7.13 21.85 -7.00
C ALA A 311 -6.30 20.96 -6.07
N LYS A 312 -6.94 19.94 -5.49
CA LYS A 312 -6.29 18.89 -4.69
C LYS A 312 -5.82 17.76 -5.59
N TRP A 313 -4.60 17.31 -5.35
CA TRP A 313 -3.94 16.23 -6.11
C TRP A 313 -3.59 15.05 -5.18
N ASP A 314 -4.53 14.66 -4.33
CA ASP A 314 -4.33 13.66 -3.28
C ASP A 314 -5.25 12.43 -3.36
N ALA A 315 -6.06 12.28 -4.42
CA ALA A 315 -6.92 11.09 -4.61
C ALA A 315 -6.12 9.78 -4.67
N CYS A 316 -4.87 9.87 -5.15
CA CYS A 316 -3.95 8.75 -5.29
C CYS A 316 -2.85 8.76 -4.22
N ALA A 317 -2.90 9.65 -3.22
CA ALA A 317 -1.85 9.75 -2.21
C ALA A 317 -1.87 8.51 -1.31
N ASN A 318 -0.83 7.68 -1.38
CA ASN A 318 -0.52 6.61 -0.44
C ASN A 318 0.39 7.07 0.68
N MET A 319 1.10 8.19 0.50
CA MET A 319 2.04 8.73 1.47
C MET A 319 1.77 10.21 1.79
N LYS A 320 1.61 10.51 3.07
CA LYS A 320 1.66 11.87 3.64
C LYS A 320 2.98 12.04 4.40
N VAL A 321 4.05 12.34 3.67
CA VAL A 321 5.43 12.37 4.20
C VAL A 321 5.57 13.20 5.47
N TRP A 322 5.08 14.44 5.49
CA TRP A 322 5.20 15.28 6.68
C TRP A 322 4.54 14.64 7.91
N LEU A 323 3.32 14.13 7.75
CA LEU A 323 2.60 13.46 8.83
C LEU A 323 3.33 12.17 9.28
N PHE A 324 3.89 11.42 8.34
CA PHE A 324 4.66 10.20 8.61
C PHE A 324 5.94 10.49 9.41
N GLU A 325 6.66 11.58 9.06
CA GLU A 325 7.94 11.92 9.69
C GLU A 325 7.76 12.59 11.06
N THR A 326 6.71 13.38 11.25
CA THR A 326 6.57 14.27 12.43
C THR A 326 5.46 13.88 13.40
N ASN A 327 4.61 12.89 13.12
CA ASN A 327 3.56 12.50 14.07
C ASN A 327 4.09 11.44 15.04
N PRO A 328 4.08 11.69 16.36
CA PRO A 328 4.66 10.76 17.33
C PRO A 328 3.65 9.69 17.80
N ARG A 329 2.61 9.42 17.00
CA ARG A 329 1.55 8.45 17.31
C ARG A 329 1.42 7.42 16.21
N PHE A 330 1.11 6.18 16.59
CA PHE A 330 0.87 5.08 15.65
C PHE A 330 -0.34 5.31 14.78
N THR A 331 -1.40 5.91 15.33
CA THR A 331 -2.55 6.35 14.52
C THR A 331 -2.18 7.40 13.47
N GLY A 332 -1.16 8.23 13.74
CA GLY A 332 -0.59 9.15 12.76
C GLY A 332 0.03 8.41 11.58
N THR A 333 0.85 7.40 11.87
CA THR A 333 1.50 6.55 10.86
C THR A 333 0.49 5.80 10.00
N ILE A 334 -0.54 5.18 10.61
CA ILE A 334 -1.65 4.52 9.89
C ILE A 334 -2.38 5.52 8.98
N ALA A 335 -2.56 6.77 9.42
CA ALA A 335 -3.21 7.81 8.63
C ALA A 335 -2.33 8.41 7.51
N SER A 336 -1.01 8.15 7.54
CA SER A 336 -0.05 8.68 6.58
C SER A 336 0.55 7.66 5.61
N PHE A 337 0.50 6.37 5.95
CA PHE A 337 1.16 5.29 5.24
C PHE A 337 0.15 4.35 4.59
N ASN A 338 0.35 4.01 3.31
CA ASN A 338 -0.54 3.16 2.52
C ASN A 338 -2.03 3.57 2.56
N ILE A 339 -2.27 4.89 2.46
CA ILE A 339 -3.57 5.52 2.74
C ILE A 339 -4.72 4.92 1.93
N ASN A 340 -4.55 4.67 0.62
CA ASN A 340 -5.65 4.15 -0.18
C ASN A 340 -6.01 2.70 0.15
N THR A 341 -5.03 1.89 0.55
CA THR A 341 -5.30 0.53 1.04
C THR A 341 -6.05 0.59 2.37
N ASN A 342 -5.65 1.47 3.29
CA ASN A 342 -6.37 1.69 4.55
C ASN A 342 -7.81 2.18 4.30
N ALA A 343 -8.00 3.10 3.34
CA ALA A 343 -9.33 3.56 2.94
C ALA A 343 -10.16 2.44 2.30
N TRP A 344 -9.53 1.57 1.50
CA TRP A 344 -10.16 0.39 0.91
C TRP A 344 -10.65 -0.57 2.01
N VAL A 345 -9.79 -0.95 2.95
CA VAL A 345 -10.15 -1.85 4.05
C VAL A 345 -11.24 -1.24 4.92
N ALA A 346 -11.14 0.06 5.21
CA ALA A 346 -12.17 0.77 5.95
C ALA A 346 -13.55 0.67 5.27
N ARG A 347 -13.60 0.88 3.95
CA ARG A 347 -14.84 0.93 3.15
C ARG A 347 -15.41 -0.46 2.86
N TYR A 348 -14.60 -1.36 2.33
CA TYR A 348 -15.04 -2.65 1.78
C TYR A 348 -15.04 -3.77 2.80
N PHE A 349 -14.33 -3.61 3.93
CA PHE A 349 -14.23 -4.64 4.95
C PHE A 349 -14.77 -4.15 6.30
N PHE A 350 -14.08 -3.23 6.97
CA PHE A 350 -14.41 -2.79 8.34
C PHE A 350 -15.84 -2.28 8.49
N LYS A 351 -16.27 -1.30 7.67
CA LYS A 351 -17.63 -0.73 7.75
C LYS A 351 -18.71 -1.74 7.38
N ARG A 352 -18.39 -2.73 6.53
CA ARG A 352 -19.33 -3.79 6.16
C ARG A 352 -19.49 -4.85 7.25
N LEU A 353 -18.50 -5.00 8.13
CA LEU A 353 -18.58 -5.83 9.35
C LEU A 353 -19.41 -5.18 10.48
N LYS A 354 -20.11 -4.06 10.23
CA LYS A 354 -20.94 -3.38 11.23
C LYS A 354 -22.03 -4.29 11.82
N PHE A 355 -22.49 -5.30 11.08
CA PHE A 355 -23.49 -6.27 11.56
C PHE A 355 -23.01 -7.08 12.79
N LEU A 356 -21.70 -7.14 13.06
CA LEU A 356 -21.16 -7.81 14.24
C LEU A 356 -21.42 -7.06 15.56
N GLY A 357 -21.83 -5.79 15.51
CA GLY A 357 -22.12 -4.98 16.70
C GLY A 357 -20.91 -4.65 17.59
N ASN A 358 -19.70 -5.12 17.25
CA ASN A 358 -18.48 -4.93 18.04
C ASN A 358 -17.36 -4.31 17.20
N LYS A 359 -17.05 -3.04 17.46
CA LYS A 359 -16.01 -2.27 16.75
C LYS A 359 -14.61 -2.87 16.89
N VAL A 360 -14.28 -3.43 18.05
CA VAL A 360 -12.97 -4.04 18.33
C VAL A 360 -12.83 -5.33 17.52
N LEU A 361 -13.88 -6.15 17.47
CA LEU A 361 -13.92 -7.35 16.64
C LEU A 361 -13.80 -7.02 15.14
N SER A 362 -14.55 -6.03 14.65
CA SER A 362 -14.43 -5.56 13.25
C SER A 362 -13.02 -5.07 12.94
N GLN A 363 -12.37 -4.37 13.88
CA GLN A 363 -10.98 -3.92 13.73
C GLN A 363 -10.01 -5.11 13.67
N GLY A 364 -10.14 -6.07 14.60
CA GLY A 364 -9.30 -7.27 14.62
C GLY A 364 -9.42 -8.10 13.35
N LEU A 365 -10.65 -8.31 12.84
CA LEU A 365 -10.87 -9.00 11.57
C LEU A 365 -10.29 -8.24 10.37
N SER A 366 -10.33 -6.90 10.39
CA SER A 366 -9.75 -6.08 9.31
C SER A 366 -8.23 -6.20 9.27
N LEU A 367 -7.58 -6.24 10.44
CA LEU A 367 -6.13 -6.43 10.54
C LEU A 367 -5.71 -7.86 10.20
N LEU A 368 -6.53 -8.86 10.57
CA LEU A 368 -6.33 -10.24 10.14
C LEU A 368 -6.43 -10.37 8.61
N PHE A 369 -7.43 -9.71 8.00
CA PHE A 369 -7.55 -9.64 6.55
C PHE A 369 -6.29 -9.03 5.92
N LEU A 370 -5.80 -7.91 6.45
CA LEU A 370 -4.57 -7.26 5.96
C LEU A 370 -3.35 -8.17 6.09
N ALA A 371 -3.21 -8.89 7.22
CA ALA A 371 -2.12 -9.83 7.42
C ALA A 371 -2.12 -10.94 6.35
N LEU A 372 -3.29 -11.56 6.12
CA LEU A 372 -3.44 -12.60 5.10
C LEU A 372 -3.26 -12.05 3.68
N TRP A 373 -3.72 -10.83 3.41
CA TRP A 373 -3.53 -10.16 2.13
C TRP A 373 -2.06 -9.88 1.83
N HIS A 374 -1.25 -9.60 2.86
CA HIS A 374 0.21 -9.45 2.72
C HIS A 374 0.92 -10.79 2.50
N GLY A 375 0.44 -11.87 3.11
CA GLY A 375 0.91 -13.22 2.82
C GLY A 375 0.72 -14.24 3.94
N LEU A 376 1.30 -15.42 3.76
CA LEU A 376 1.16 -16.57 4.66
C LEU A 376 2.28 -16.68 5.71
N HIS A 377 3.29 -15.82 5.65
CA HIS A 377 4.38 -15.82 6.63
C HIS A 377 3.92 -15.33 7.99
N SER A 378 4.40 -15.98 9.06
CA SER A 378 4.03 -15.66 10.45
C SER A 378 4.37 -14.22 10.83
N GLY A 379 5.42 -13.65 10.25
CA GLY A 379 5.84 -12.27 10.45
C GLY A 379 4.74 -11.23 10.17
N TYR A 380 3.90 -11.45 9.15
CA TYR A 380 2.78 -10.57 8.85
C TYR A 380 1.73 -10.60 9.95
N LEU A 381 1.34 -11.79 10.42
CA LEU A 381 0.39 -11.94 11.53
C LEU A 381 0.87 -11.22 12.79
N VAL A 382 2.15 -11.38 13.13
CA VAL A 382 2.77 -10.74 14.31
C VAL A 382 2.80 -9.21 14.17
N CYS A 383 3.14 -8.68 13.00
CA CYS A 383 3.13 -7.23 12.77
C CYS A 383 1.73 -6.62 12.96
N PHE A 384 0.71 -7.20 12.33
CA PHE A 384 -0.67 -6.69 12.46
C PHE A 384 -1.30 -6.96 13.83
N GLN A 385 -0.86 -8.01 14.53
CA GLN A 385 -1.20 -8.21 15.95
C GLN A 385 -0.61 -7.08 16.81
N MET A 386 0.65 -6.72 16.59
CA MET A 386 1.27 -5.59 17.28
C MET A 386 0.54 -4.28 16.97
N GLU A 387 0.18 -4.02 15.71
CA GLU A 387 -0.63 -2.86 15.35
C GLU A 387 -1.95 -2.82 16.15
N PHE A 388 -2.66 -3.95 16.23
CA PHE A 388 -3.91 -4.05 16.99
C PHE A 388 -3.71 -3.70 18.47
N LEU A 389 -2.71 -4.31 19.10
CA LEU A 389 -2.38 -4.12 20.50
C LEU A 389 -1.98 -2.66 20.78
N ILE A 390 -1.09 -2.10 19.95
CA ILE A 390 -0.59 -0.73 20.09
C ILE A 390 -1.73 0.28 19.94
N VAL A 391 -2.61 0.12 18.95
CA VAL A 391 -3.74 1.04 18.73
C VAL A 391 -4.74 1.00 19.90
N ILE A 392 -4.98 -0.18 20.50
CA ILE A 392 -5.84 -0.28 21.69
C ILE A 392 -5.20 0.47 22.86
N VAL A 393 -3.92 0.22 23.14
CA VAL A 393 -3.19 0.86 24.24
C VAL A 393 -3.09 2.38 24.03
N GLU A 394 -2.77 2.83 22.81
CA GLU A 394 -2.70 4.26 22.47
C GLU A 394 -4.03 4.96 22.72
N ARG A 395 -5.16 4.35 22.34
CA ARG A 395 -6.50 4.91 22.62
C ARG A 395 -6.82 4.97 24.11
N GLN A 396 -6.46 3.93 24.87
CA GLN A 396 -6.65 3.92 26.32
C GLN A 396 -5.81 4.99 27.02
N ALA A 397 -4.53 5.11 26.64
CA ALA A 397 -3.61 6.11 27.17
C ALA A 397 -4.06 7.53 26.83
N ALA A 398 -4.44 7.79 25.57
CA ALA A 398 -4.95 9.09 25.15
C ALA A 398 -6.21 9.49 25.92
N SER A 399 -7.16 8.57 26.09
CA SER A 399 -8.37 8.83 26.87
C SER A 399 -8.08 9.00 28.36
N LEU A 400 -7.11 8.28 28.93
CA LEU A 400 -6.69 8.48 30.32
C LEU A 400 -6.10 9.88 30.54
N ILE A 401 -5.20 10.32 29.64
CA ILE A 401 -4.59 11.65 29.70
C ILE A 401 -5.67 12.74 29.57
N GLN A 402 -6.62 12.56 28.66
CA GLN A 402 -7.71 13.51 28.45
C GLN A 402 -8.67 13.59 29.65
N ASP A 403 -9.04 12.46 30.23
CA ASP A 403 -10.08 12.40 31.26
C ASP A 403 -9.57 12.64 32.69
N SER A 404 -8.26 12.49 32.93
CA SER A 404 -7.65 12.76 34.24
C SER A 404 -7.23 14.23 34.34
N PRO A 405 -7.78 15.02 35.29
CA PRO A 405 -7.42 16.43 35.46
C PRO A 405 -5.91 16.64 35.66
N THR A 406 -5.28 15.77 36.46
CA THR A 406 -3.84 15.84 36.76
C THR A 406 -2.99 15.60 35.51
N LEU A 407 -3.29 14.55 34.73
CA LEU A 407 -2.52 14.24 33.52
C LEU A 407 -2.78 15.25 32.40
N SER A 408 -4.02 15.71 32.26
CA SER A 408 -4.39 16.75 31.30
C SER A 408 -3.67 18.06 31.61
N SER A 409 -3.65 18.48 32.88
CA SER A 409 -2.90 19.66 33.33
C SER A 409 -1.41 19.53 33.04
N LEU A 410 -0.79 18.40 33.40
CA LEU A 410 0.62 18.12 33.12
C LEU A 410 0.93 18.12 31.62
N ALA A 411 0.10 17.47 30.80
CA ALA A 411 0.25 17.42 29.35
C ALA A 411 0.07 18.80 28.67
N SER A 412 -0.64 19.74 29.32
CA SER A 412 -0.86 21.09 28.81
C SER A 412 0.34 22.03 29.01
N ILE A 413 1.29 21.68 29.88
CA ILE A 413 2.48 22.50 30.19
C ILE A 413 3.34 22.68 28.93
N THR A 414 3.37 23.90 28.40
CA THR A 414 3.99 24.18 27.10
C THR A 414 5.50 23.92 27.07
N VAL A 415 6.22 24.22 28.16
CA VAL A 415 7.67 23.98 28.27
C VAL A 415 8.02 22.49 28.16
N LEU A 416 7.10 21.59 28.55
CA LEU A 416 7.32 20.15 28.49
C LEU A 416 6.95 19.53 27.14
N LYS A 417 6.26 20.27 26.24
CA LYS A 417 5.82 19.74 24.93
C LYS A 417 6.97 19.22 24.06
N PRO A 418 8.13 19.90 23.92
CA PRO A 418 9.25 19.35 23.15
C PRO A 418 9.80 18.06 23.74
N PHE A 419 9.84 17.96 25.07
CA PHE A 419 10.27 16.74 25.76
C PHE A 419 9.27 15.59 25.54
N TYR A 420 7.97 15.83 25.70
CA TYR A 420 6.94 14.83 25.39
C TYR A 420 7.00 14.37 23.95
N TYR A 421 7.18 15.31 23.01
CA TYR A 421 7.35 15.00 21.61
C TYR A 421 8.54 14.07 21.38
N LEU A 422 9.71 14.38 21.94
CA LEU A 422 10.91 13.55 21.78
C LEU A 422 10.68 12.14 22.34
N VAL A 423 10.15 12.02 23.55
CA VAL A 423 9.86 10.73 24.19
C VAL A 423 8.86 9.92 23.36
N GLN A 424 7.75 10.55 22.94
CA GLN A 424 6.73 9.88 22.13
C GLN A 424 7.29 9.46 20.76
N GLN A 425 8.12 10.28 20.13
CA GLN A 425 8.74 9.98 18.85
C GLN A 425 9.72 8.80 18.96
N THR A 426 10.52 8.74 20.03
CA THR A 426 11.42 7.60 20.30
C THR A 426 10.63 6.31 20.54
N ILE A 427 9.58 6.35 21.38
CA ILE A 427 8.68 5.22 21.61
C ILE A 427 8.02 4.77 20.30
N HIS A 428 7.55 5.74 19.52
CA HIS A 428 6.88 5.50 18.25
C HIS A 428 7.78 4.74 17.28
N TRP A 429 8.97 5.26 16.98
CA TRP A 429 9.88 4.61 16.01
C TRP A 429 10.49 3.32 16.53
N LEU A 430 10.75 3.20 17.85
CA LEU A 430 11.21 1.95 18.44
C LEU A 430 10.20 0.82 18.19
N PHE A 431 8.92 1.06 18.50
CA PHE A 431 7.92 0.00 18.35
C PHE A 431 7.37 -0.12 16.93
N MET A 432 7.52 0.90 16.08
CA MET A 432 7.37 0.75 14.63
C MET A 432 8.45 -0.20 14.10
N GLY A 433 9.72 0.02 14.46
CA GLY A 433 10.82 -0.87 14.10
C GLY A 433 10.63 -2.28 14.64
N TYR A 434 10.22 -2.41 15.91
CA TYR A 434 9.85 -3.70 16.50
C TYR A 434 8.80 -4.45 15.67
N SER A 435 7.69 -3.78 15.33
CA SER A 435 6.62 -4.39 14.53
C SER A 435 7.09 -4.76 13.12
N MET A 436 7.91 -3.91 12.51
CA MET A 436 8.49 -4.15 11.18
C MET A 436 9.50 -5.28 11.15
N THR A 437 10.18 -5.59 12.25
CA THR A 437 11.13 -6.73 12.33
C THR A 437 10.43 -8.02 11.93
N ALA A 438 9.26 -8.32 12.50
CA ALA A 438 8.49 -9.50 12.10
C ALA A 438 8.04 -9.41 10.63
N PHE A 439 7.53 -8.25 10.21
CA PHE A 439 7.04 -8.05 8.85
C PHE A 439 8.12 -8.28 7.78
N CYS A 440 9.34 -7.76 7.99
CA CYS A 440 10.42 -7.79 7.01
C CYS A 440 11.26 -9.08 7.05
N LEU A 441 11.30 -9.78 8.19
CA LEU A 441 12.06 -11.03 8.31
C LEU A 441 11.23 -12.28 7.95
N PHE A 442 9.91 -12.12 7.79
CA PHE A 442 8.94 -13.13 7.33
C PHE A 442 8.79 -14.37 8.24
N THR A 443 9.85 -15.19 8.37
CA THR A 443 9.78 -16.53 8.98
C THR A 443 10.00 -16.49 10.48
N TRP A 444 9.34 -17.43 11.18
CA TRP A 444 9.40 -17.58 12.63
C TRP A 444 10.83 -17.57 13.15
N ASP A 445 11.71 -18.39 12.58
CA ASP A 445 13.08 -18.56 13.07
C ASP A 445 13.88 -17.26 13.06
N LYS A 446 13.66 -16.42 12.04
CA LYS A 446 14.36 -15.14 11.88
C LYS A 446 13.86 -14.10 12.87
N TRP A 447 12.57 -13.74 12.83
CA TRP A 447 12.06 -12.67 13.68
C TRP A 447 12.05 -13.06 15.17
N PHE A 448 11.88 -14.35 15.47
CA PHE A 448 11.90 -14.83 16.85
C PHE A 448 13.29 -14.70 17.47
N LYS A 449 14.38 -14.98 16.72
CA LYS A 449 15.76 -14.73 17.17
C LYS A 449 15.94 -13.26 17.58
N VAL A 450 15.52 -12.33 16.73
CA VAL A 450 15.64 -10.89 17.01
C VAL A 450 14.78 -10.48 18.21
N TYR A 451 13.54 -10.96 18.32
CA TYR A 451 12.70 -10.63 19.47
C TYR A 451 13.25 -11.19 20.78
N LYS A 452 13.83 -12.39 20.76
CA LYS A 452 14.48 -12.97 21.94
C LYS A 452 15.67 -12.14 22.39
N SER A 453 16.49 -11.63 21.46
CA SER A 453 17.67 -10.82 21.82
C SER A 453 17.29 -9.53 22.54
N ILE A 454 16.13 -8.93 22.23
CA ILE A 454 15.60 -7.76 22.95
C ILE A 454 14.47 -8.12 23.94
N TYR A 455 14.42 -9.36 24.42
CA TYR A 455 13.52 -9.82 25.49
C TYR A 455 12.04 -9.54 25.25
N PHE A 456 11.59 -9.60 23.99
CA PHE A 456 10.20 -9.30 23.61
C PHE A 456 9.70 -7.93 24.08
N LEU A 457 10.60 -6.93 24.13
CA LEU A 457 10.34 -5.59 24.69
C LEU A 457 8.98 -5.01 24.28
N GLY A 458 8.62 -5.07 22.98
CA GLY A 458 7.34 -4.57 22.48
C GLY A 458 6.14 -5.28 23.09
N HIS A 459 6.12 -6.61 23.08
CA HIS A 459 5.01 -7.38 23.66
C HIS A 459 4.90 -7.13 25.16
N VAL A 460 6.02 -7.18 25.89
CA VAL A 460 6.04 -6.93 27.34
C VAL A 460 5.50 -5.53 27.63
N PHE A 461 6.03 -4.50 26.96
CA PHE A 461 5.62 -3.11 27.18
C PHE A 461 4.12 -2.90 26.94
N PHE A 462 3.59 -3.31 25.78
CA PHE A 462 2.19 -3.04 25.46
C PHE A 462 1.21 -3.97 26.18
N LEU A 463 1.56 -5.22 26.47
CA LEU A 463 0.70 -6.08 27.30
C LEU A 463 0.63 -5.57 28.74
N SER A 464 1.77 -5.16 29.32
CA SER A 464 1.77 -4.52 30.63
C SER A 464 0.89 -3.27 30.66
N LEU A 465 0.97 -2.41 29.65
CA LEU A 465 0.09 -1.23 29.55
C LEU A 465 -1.39 -1.60 29.37
N LEU A 466 -1.70 -2.58 28.52
CA LEU A 466 -3.07 -3.04 28.28
C LEU A 466 -3.77 -3.46 29.58
N PHE A 467 -3.06 -4.17 30.46
CA PHE A 467 -3.62 -4.64 31.72
C PHE A 467 -3.56 -3.59 32.83
N THR A 468 -2.57 -2.70 32.84
CA THR A 468 -2.40 -1.70 33.92
C THR A 468 -3.24 -0.44 33.73
N LEU A 469 -3.38 0.08 32.50
CA LEU A 469 -4.10 1.33 32.21
C LEU A 469 -5.55 1.36 32.73
N PRO A 470 -6.35 0.28 32.66
CA PRO A 470 -7.70 0.27 33.24
C PRO A 470 -7.72 0.51 34.76
N TYR A 471 -6.74 0.01 35.50
CA TYR A 471 -6.62 0.25 36.96
C TYR A 471 -6.16 1.66 37.25
N VAL A 472 -5.17 2.16 36.51
CA VAL A 472 -4.70 3.55 36.62
C VAL A 472 -5.85 4.52 36.33
N ARG A 473 -6.66 4.24 35.32
CA ARG A 473 -7.86 5.04 35.00
C ARG A 473 -8.85 5.08 36.16
N LYS A 474 -9.14 3.94 36.79
CA LYS A 474 -10.03 3.89 37.96
C LYS A 474 -9.51 4.73 39.14
N ALA A 475 -8.18 4.85 39.29
CA ALA A 475 -7.56 5.62 40.36
C ALA A 475 -7.48 7.13 40.04
N MET A 476 -7.17 7.49 38.78
CA MET A 476 -6.83 8.87 38.39
C MET A 476 -7.97 9.65 37.74
N VAL A 477 -9.06 8.98 37.33
CA VAL A 477 -10.24 9.64 36.74
C VAL A 477 -11.36 9.69 37.79
N PRO A 478 -11.83 10.89 38.18
CA PRO A 478 -12.93 11.03 39.14
C PRO A 478 -14.19 10.29 38.66
N ARG A 479 -14.85 9.54 39.56
CA ARG A 479 -16.18 8.96 39.26
C ARG A 479 -17.18 10.10 39.05
N LYS A 480 -18.07 10.00 38.05
CA LYS A 480 -19.11 11.00 37.73
C LYS A 480 -19.94 11.45 38.94
N GLU A 481 -20.13 10.60 39.95
CA GLU A 481 -20.84 10.95 41.20
C GLU A 481 -20.08 11.93 42.10
N LYS A 482 -18.73 11.99 42.04
CA LYS A 482 -17.93 12.95 42.80
C LYS A 482 -17.93 14.33 42.17
N LEU A 483 -18.03 14.44 40.84
CA LEU A 483 -18.14 15.72 40.13
C LEU A 483 -19.44 16.46 40.50
N LYS A 484 -20.57 15.73 40.63
CA LYS A 484 -21.85 16.28 41.13
C LYS A 484 -21.86 16.70 42.61
N LYS A 485 -20.84 16.33 43.39
CA LYS A 485 -20.67 16.77 44.79
C LYS A 485 -19.64 17.90 44.94
N MET A 486 -18.95 18.25 43.86
CA MET A 486 -17.93 19.31 43.81
C MET A 486 -18.39 20.55 43.04
N GLU A 487 -19.46 20.44 42.24
CA GLU A 487 -20.37 21.54 41.90
C GLU A 487 -21.33 21.78 43.07
#